data_AF-D2J6M9-F1
#
_entry.id   AF-D2J6M9-F1
#
_cell.length_a   1.000
_cell.length_b   1.000
_cell.length_c   1.000
_cell.angle_alpha   90.00
_cell.angle_beta   90.00
_cell.angle_gamma   90.00
#
_symmetry.space_group_name_H-M   'P 1'
#
loop_
_entity.id
_entity.type
_entity.pdbx_description
1 polymer ?
#
loop_
_entity_poly.entity_id
_entity_poly.type
_entity_poly.pdbx_seq_one_letter_code
_entity_poly.pdbx_strand_id
1 'polypeptide(L)'
;MEKGYFMLRVTNINRATKNIVASASYRSDEALYSERTDEKIKFRNHTVKPESMILTPQHAPDWTKDRQRLWNEVDKVEKHNAKTKNPRLAKEVLLSLPNDFDREVQTELTKDFIKSEFVDKGMVADISIHRDDMNNPHAHVLLTQRPFNADGTWGKKTKTKTRYDENGHAILNQNGNKVRKQERFADFDFKEVRKHWELKLNQYSEREQSLRRYDSRSFEDQGLEKIAEIPLTREEYRLEKNEQKRCEKEGIEYQPVTYYGQKNEQIRRYNRGEVSQIFSDKEKEQAQNEIRLFTQNANEQVSKNEQSYSILFDRYQRDVGYSEAKETIKNTFDSASTFGRKIQNDLLKNEIKRRQLKFYAKN
;
A
#
# COMPACT_ATOMS: atom_id res chain seq x y z
N MET A 1 29.36 -9.17 -8.26
CA MET A 1 27.89 -9.12 -8.44
C MET A 1 27.39 -7.84 -7.79
N GLU A 2 26.67 -7.02 -8.54
CA GLU A 2 26.00 -5.85 -7.94
C GLU A 2 24.80 -6.31 -7.12
N LYS A 3 24.50 -5.63 -6.01
CA LYS A 3 23.30 -5.95 -5.23
C LYS A 3 22.10 -5.25 -5.85
N GLY A 4 21.12 -6.03 -6.28
CA GLY A 4 19.83 -5.51 -6.70
C GLY A 4 19.02 -5.00 -5.52
N TYR A 5 18.19 -3.98 -5.75
CA TYR A 5 17.29 -3.44 -4.72
C TYR A 5 16.10 -4.38 -4.51
N PHE A 6 16.03 -4.99 -3.33
CA PHE A 6 14.91 -5.85 -2.92
C PHE A 6 13.84 -5.04 -2.18
N MET A 7 12.62 -5.02 -2.71
CA MET A 7 11.45 -4.51 -1.99
C MET A 7 10.23 -5.37 -2.28
N LEU A 8 9.66 -5.92 -1.20
CA LEU A 8 8.32 -6.47 -1.17
C LEU A 8 7.65 -6.01 0.12
N ARG A 9 6.55 -5.28 -0.01
CA ARG A 9 5.74 -4.80 1.12
C ARG A 9 4.31 -5.26 0.97
N VAL A 10 3.75 -5.76 2.07
CA VAL A 10 2.33 -6.15 2.14
C VAL A 10 1.61 -5.26 3.14
N THR A 11 0.50 -4.67 2.73
CA THR A 11 -0.35 -3.86 3.63
C THR A 11 -1.82 -4.26 3.49
N ASN A 12 -2.61 -4.04 4.54
CA ASN A 12 -4.06 -4.24 4.45
C ASN A 12 -4.74 -2.92 4.08
N ILE A 13 -5.67 -2.97 3.13
CA ILE A 13 -6.58 -1.86 2.85
C ILE A 13 -7.83 -2.05 3.68
N ASN A 14 -8.04 -1.18 4.67
CA ASN A 14 -9.19 -1.23 5.55
C ASN A 14 -10.27 -0.26 5.06
N ARG A 15 -11.53 -0.69 5.14
CA ARG A 15 -12.69 0.11 4.71
C ARG A 15 -12.83 1.42 5.48
N ALA A 16 -12.42 1.42 6.76
CA ALA A 16 -12.52 2.57 7.64
C ALA A 16 -11.63 3.75 7.22
N THR A 17 -10.46 3.46 6.64
CA THR A 17 -9.46 4.48 6.29
C THR A 17 -9.35 4.71 4.78
N LYS A 18 -9.79 3.77 3.93
CA LYS A 18 -9.60 3.85 2.47
C LYS A 18 -10.86 3.51 1.68
N ASN A 19 -10.97 4.12 0.50
CA ASN A 19 -11.87 3.69 -0.58
C ASN A 19 -11.11 2.76 -1.53
N ILE A 20 -11.58 1.51 -1.68
CA ILE A 20 -10.91 0.53 -2.52
C ILE A 20 -11.04 0.86 -4.02
N VAL A 21 -12.17 1.43 -4.44
CA VAL A 21 -12.36 1.91 -5.83
C VAL A 21 -11.42 3.09 -6.11
N ALA A 22 -11.28 4.02 -5.15
CA ALA A 22 -10.30 5.10 -5.26
C ALA A 22 -8.86 4.57 -5.32
N SER A 23 -8.57 3.54 -4.53
CA SER A 23 -7.27 2.87 -4.52
C SER A 23 -6.95 2.24 -5.89
N ALA A 24 -7.92 1.57 -6.51
CA ALA A 24 -7.76 0.99 -7.84
C ALA A 24 -7.62 2.06 -8.93
N SER A 25 -8.44 3.12 -8.89
CA SER A 25 -8.38 4.26 -9.82
C SER A 25 -7.03 4.96 -9.77
N TYR A 26 -6.52 5.24 -8.57
CA TYR A 26 -5.22 5.89 -8.40
C TYR A 26 -4.07 5.07 -9.02
N ARG A 27 -4.10 3.74 -8.91
CA ARG A 27 -3.01 2.88 -9.42
C ARG A 27 -3.07 2.65 -10.93
N SER A 28 -4.27 2.65 -11.51
CA SER A 28 -4.49 2.29 -12.92
C SER A 28 -4.64 3.50 -13.86
N ASP A 29 -4.71 4.72 -13.33
CA ASP A 29 -5.13 5.94 -14.04
C ASP A 29 -6.55 5.86 -14.65
N GLU A 30 -7.34 4.86 -14.27
CA GLU A 30 -8.71 4.71 -14.75
C GLU A 30 -9.69 5.58 -13.96
N ALA A 31 -10.67 6.15 -14.64
CA ALA A 31 -11.78 6.84 -13.99
C ALA A 31 -12.84 5.81 -13.59
N LEU A 32 -12.98 5.54 -12.29
CA LEU A 32 -13.84 4.49 -11.76
C LEU A 32 -14.97 5.08 -10.91
N TYR A 33 -16.17 4.54 -11.08
CA TYR A 33 -17.32 4.89 -10.25
C TYR A 33 -17.37 4.07 -8.96
N SER A 34 -17.50 4.74 -7.83
CA SER A 34 -17.58 4.16 -6.49
C SER A 34 -19.03 4.16 -6.00
N GLU A 35 -19.67 2.99 -5.97
CA GLU A 35 -21.02 2.84 -5.45
C GLU A 35 -21.13 3.17 -3.96
N ARG A 36 -20.01 3.10 -3.21
CA ARG A 36 -19.97 3.45 -1.79
C ARG A 36 -20.17 4.94 -1.53
N THR A 37 -19.67 5.77 -2.44
CA THR A 37 -19.63 7.24 -2.29
C THR A 37 -20.40 7.96 -3.38
N ASP A 38 -20.96 7.23 -4.33
CA ASP A 38 -21.53 7.71 -5.59
C ASP A 38 -20.52 8.43 -6.50
N GLU A 39 -19.26 8.57 -6.13
CA GLU A 39 -18.38 9.46 -6.89
C GLU A 39 -17.76 8.73 -8.08
N LYS A 40 -17.71 9.40 -9.25
CA LYS A 40 -16.74 9.05 -10.30
C LYS A 40 -15.38 9.56 -9.86
N ILE A 41 -14.52 8.65 -9.47
CA ILE A 41 -13.19 8.92 -8.93
C ILE A 41 -12.21 8.93 -10.09
N LYS A 42 -11.45 10.02 -10.21
CA LYS A 42 -10.36 10.16 -11.16
C LYS A 42 -9.25 10.99 -10.53
N PHE A 43 -8.03 10.49 -10.59
CA PHE A 43 -6.85 11.21 -10.15
C PHE A 43 -6.11 11.83 -11.35
N ARG A 44 -5.13 12.68 -11.07
CA ARG A 44 -4.19 13.14 -12.10
C ARG A 44 -3.42 11.93 -12.61
N ASN A 45 -3.34 11.78 -13.92
CA ASN A 45 -2.57 10.71 -14.55
C ASN A 45 -1.10 10.79 -14.15
N HIS A 46 -0.47 9.62 -14.07
CA HIS A 46 0.98 9.51 -13.97
C HIS A 46 1.62 10.02 -15.27
N THR A 47 2.88 10.47 -15.19
CA THR A 47 3.63 10.96 -16.35
C THR A 47 3.77 9.87 -17.42
N VAL A 48 3.97 8.63 -16.98
CA VAL A 48 3.94 7.42 -17.82
C VAL A 48 2.70 6.63 -17.41
N LYS A 49 1.82 6.34 -18.38
CA LYS A 49 0.60 5.57 -18.12
C LYS A 49 0.96 4.20 -17.52
N PRO A 50 0.34 3.81 -16.38
CA PRO A 50 0.52 2.48 -15.80
C PRO A 50 0.12 1.36 -16.77
N GLU A 51 0.86 0.26 -16.73
CA GLU A 51 0.44 -0.98 -17.38
C GLU A 51 -0.39 -1.80 -16.38
N SER A 52 -1.69 -1.90 -16.61
CA SER A 52 -2.63 -2.49 -15.66
C SER A 52 -3.34 -3.71 -16.24
N MET A 53 -3.54 -4.73 -15.41
CA MET A 53 -4.18 -5.98 -15.78
C MET A 53 -4.80 -6.67 -14.56
N ILE A 54 -5.82 -7.50 -14.76
CA ILE A 54 -6.41 -8.31 -13.70
C ILE A 54 -6.16 -9.78 -14.00
N LEU A 55 -5.53 -10.48 -13.05
CA LEU A 55 -5.37 -11.93 -13.09
C LEU A 55 -6.44 -12.57 -12.20
N THR A 56 -7.13 -13.57 -12.73
CA THR A 56 -8.26 -14.23 -12.08
C THR A 56 -7.98 -15.72 -11.92
N PRO A 57 -8.33 -16.35 -10.78
CA PRO A 57 -8.25 -17.81 -10.63
C PRO A 57 -9.27 -18.50 -11.53
N GLN A 58 -9.10 -19.80 -11.77
CA GLN A 58 -9.91 -20.58 -12.72
C GLN A 58 -11.43 -20.49 -12.48
N HIS A 59 -11.87 -20.39 -11.22
CA HIS A 59 -13.30 -20.35 -10.84
C HIS A 59 -13.83 -18.93 -10.60
N ALA A 60 -13.05 -17.88 -10.85
CA ALA A 60 -13.54 -16.53 -10.73
C ALA A 60 -14.48 -16.19 -11.89
N PRO A 61 -15.64 -15.58 -11.63
CA PRO A 61 -16.54 -15.13 -12.69
C PRO A 61 -15.87 -14.13 -13.65
N ASP A 62 -16.28 -14.12 -14.92
CA ASP A 62 -15.70 -13.21 -15.92
C ASP A 62 -15.82 -11.73 -15.54
N TRP A 63 -16.86 -11.36 -14.81
CA TRP A 63 -17.03 -9.98 -14.35
C TRP A 63 -15.91 -9.48 -13.44
N THR A 64 -15.13 -10.38 -12.84
CA THR A 64 -13.96 -10.02 -12.01
C THR A 64 -12.85 -9.37 -12.83
N LYS A 65 -12.86 -9.51 -14.16
CA LYS A 65 -11.93 -8.82 -15.07
C LYS A 65 -12.29 -7.34 -15.27
N ASP A 66 -13.49 -6.91 -14.89
CA ASP A 66 -13.88 -5.50 -14.86
C ASP A 66 -13.49 -4.87 -13.52
N ARG A 67 -12.53 -3.95 -13.54
CA ARG A 67 -11.96 -3.32 -12.34
C ARG A 67 -12.99 -2.56 -11.50
N GLN A 68 -13.87 -1.81 -12.16
CA GLN A 68 -14.89 -1.03 -11.47
C GLN A 68 -15.84 -1.95 -10.73
N ARG A 69 -16.36 -2.97 -11.41
CA ARG A 69 -17.27 -3.96 -10.83
C ARG A 69 -16.59 -4.78 -9.75
N LEU A 70 -15.37 -5.26 -9.98
CA LEU A 70 -14.59 -6.02 -9.00
C LEU A 70 -14.51 -5.30 -7.66
N TRP A 71 -14.03 -4.06 -7.65
CA TRP A 71 -13.78 -3.35 -6.40
C TRP A 71 -15.04 -2.83 -5.72
N ASN A 72 -16.12 -2.58 -6.48
CA ASN A 72 -17.44 -2.32 -5.87
C ASN A 72 -18.02 -3.57 -5.21
N GLU A 73 -17.95 -4.74 -5.86
CA GLU A 73 -18.40 -6.00 -5.28
C GLU A 73 -17.60 -6.39 -4.02
N VAL A 74 -16.29 -6.13 -4.02
CA VAL A 74 -15.45 -6.30 -2.82
C VAL A 74 -15.90 -5.39 -1.67
N ASP A 75 -16.17 -4.10 -1.91
CA ASP A 75 -16.66 -3.20 -0.84
C ASP A 75 -18.01 -3.66 -0.29
N LYS A 76 -18.94 -4.06 -1.17
CA LYS A 76 -20.26 -4.60 -0.78
C LYS A 76 -20.13 -5.84 0.08
N VAL A 77 -19.46 -6.88 -0.42
CA VAL A 77 -19.39 -8.18 0.28
C VAL A 77 -18.68 -8.05 1.63
N GLU A 78 -17.65 -7.21 1.74
CA GLU A 78 -16.94 -7.03 3.00
C GLU A 78 -17.71 -6.13 3.99
N LYS A 79 -18.55 -5.19 3.52
CA LYS A 79 -19.46 -4.40 4.37
C LYS A 79 -20.50 -5.28 5.06
N HIS A 80 -21.14 -6.20 4.32
CA HIS A 80 -22.25 -7.01 4.84
C HIS A 80 -21.83 -8.03 5.92
N ASN A 81 -20.53 -8.32 6.07
CA ASN A 81 -20.01 -9.32 7.01
C ASN A 81 -19.69 -8.72 8.42
N ALA A 82 -20.60 -7.87 8.93
CA ALA A 82 -20.44 -6.86 9.99
C ALA A 82 -20.11 -7.33 11.43
N LYS A 83 -19.23 -8.32 11.64
CA LYS A 83 -18.67 -8.62 12.98
C LYS A 83 -17.57 -7.64 13.41
N THR A 84 -17.16 -6.71 12.54
CA THR A 84 -16.13 -5.71 12.82
C THR A 84 -16.53 -4.35 12.26
N LYS A 85 -16.20 -3.28 12.99
CA LYS A 85 -16.38 -1.90 12.53
C LYS A 85 -15.42 -1.54 11.36
N ASN A 86 -14.35 -2.32 11.16
CA ASN A 86 -13.26 -2.02 10.22
C ASN A 86 -12.94 -3.22 9.30
N PRO A 87 -13.80 -3.60 8.35
CA PRO A 87 -13.53 -4.74 7.47
C PRO A 87 -12.32 -4.47 6.54
N ARG A 88 -11.50 -5.51 6.35
CA ARG A 88 -10.38 -5.51 5.38
C ARG A 88 -10.94 -5.72 3.98
N LEU A 89 -10.74 -4.77 3.07
CA LEU A 89 -11.20 -4.81 1.69
C LEU A 89 -10.23 -5.61 0.80
N ALA A 90 -8.93 -5.31 0.91
CA ALA A 90 -7.90 -5.93 0.09
C ALA A 90 -6.59 -6.06 0.87
N LYS A 91 -5.67 -6.86 0.34
CA LYS A 91 -4.24 -6.76 0.64
C LYS A 91 -3.58 -6.07 -0.54
N GLU A 92 -2.67 -5.16 -0.28
CA GLU A 92 -1.80 -4.59 -1.29
C GLU A 92 -0.41 -5.21 -1.17
N VAL A 93 0.10 -5.75 -2.27
CA VAL A 93 1.51 -6.11 -2.44
C VAL A 93 2.16 -5.02 -3.30
N LEU A 94 3.27 -4.46 -2.82
CA LEU A 94 4.13 -3.57 -3.59
C LEU A 94 5.45 -4.28 -3.85
N LEU A 95 5.84 -4.37 -5.13
CA LEU A 95 7.08 -4.99 -5.60
C LEU A 95 7.98 -3.93 -6.25
N SER A 96 9.28 -3.90 -5.92
CA SER A 96 10.26 -3.26 -6.79
C SER A 96 10.56 -4.16 -7.98
N LEU A 97 10.74 -3.59 -9.17
CA LEU A 97 11.16 -4.32 -10.35
C LEU A 97 12.61 -3.96 -10.72
N PRO A 98 13.38 -4.88 -11.31
CA PRO A 98 14.72 -4.59 -11.80
C PRO A 98 14.68 -3.54 -12.91
N ASN A 99 15.37 -2.41 -12.73
CA ASN A 99 15.40 -1.34 -13.73
C ASN A 99 16.37 -1.58 -14.89
N ASP A 100 17.14 -2.66 -14.81
CA ASP A 100 18.00 -3.19 -15.87
C ASP A 100 17.28 -4.20 -16.78
N PHE A 101 16.03 -4.58 -16.45
CA PHE A 101 15.19 -5.37 -17.34
C PHE A 101 14.36 -4.46 -18.25
N ASP A 102 14.05 -4.94 -19.45
CA ASP A 102 13.08 -4.29 -20.32
C ASP A 102 11.65 -4.37 -19.76
N ARG A 103 10.71 -3.69 -20.41
CA ARG A 103 9.34 -3.55 -19.90
C ARG A 103 8.60 -4.88 -19.97
N GLU A 104 8.81 -5.64 -21.04
CA GLU A 104 8.19 -6.93 -21.34
C GLU A 104 8.58 -7.96 -20.27
N VAL A 105 9.87 -8.07 -19.96
CA VAL A 105 10.41 -8.94 -18.90
C VAL A 105 9.90 -8.50 -17.52
N GLN A 106 9.87 -7.20 -17.23
CA GLN A 106 9.27 -6.70 -15.99
C GLN A 106 7.81 -7.12 -15.83
N THR A 107 7.03 -7.05 -16.91
CA THR A 107 5.63 -7.50 -16.93
C THR A 107 5.53 -9.00 -16.75
N GLU A 108 6.35 -9.78 -17.46
CA GLU A 108 6.37 -11.24 -17.38
C GLU A 108 6.70 -11.71 -15.95
N LEU A 109 7.81 -11.20 -15.38
CA LEU A 109 8.23 -11.45 -14.00
C LEU A 109 7.11 -11.17 -13.00
N THR A 110 6.45 -10.03 -13.15
CA THR A 110 5.34 -9.62 -12.28
C THR A 110 4.17 -10.61 -12.40
N LYS A 111 3.76 -10.94 -13.63
CA LYS A 111 2.64 -11.85 -13.88
C LYS A 111 2.92 -13.26 -13.37
N ASP A 112 4.12 -13.79 -13.63
CA ASP A 112 4.56 -15.12 -13.21
C ASP A 112 4.52 -15.22 -11.68
N PHE A 113 5.19 -14.29 -10.98
CA PHE A 113 5.21 -14.28 -9.53
C PHE A 113 3.80 -14.15 -8.92
N ILE A 114 3.01 -13.18 -9.37
CA ILE A 114 1.67 -12.94 -8.81
C ILE A 114 0.73 -14.11 -9.10
N LYS A 115 0.86 -14.73 -10.27
CA LYS A 115 0.07 -15.90 -10.63
C LYS A 115 0.36 -17.06 -9.67
N SER A 116 1.62 -17.48 -9.56
CA SER A 116 1.99 -18.63 -8.74
C SER A 116 1.79 -18.38 -7.25
N GLU A 117 2.07 -17.18 -6.78
CA GLU A 117 2.07 -16.88 -5.35
C GLU A 117 0.66 -16.61 -4.80
N PHE A 118 -0.24 -16.02 -5.60
CA PHE A 118 -1.55 -15.56 -5.12
C PHE A 118 -2.74 -16.05 -5.95
N VAL A 119 -2.67 -15.96 -7.29
CA VAL A 119 -3.82 -16.26 -8.15
C VAL A 119 -4.13 -17.74 -8.15
N ASP A 120 -3.12 -18.60 -8.25
CA ASP A 120 -3.28 -20.05 -8.20
C ASP A 120 -3.78 -20.54 -6.82
N LYS A 121 -3.63 -19.71 -5.78
CA LYS A 121 -4.20 -19.94 -4.43
C LYS A 121 -5.62 -19.40 -4.29
N GLY A 122 -6.21 -18.87 -5.36
CA GLY A 122 -7.62 -18.47 -5.44
C GLY A 122 -7.90 -16.97 -5.27
N MET A 123 -6.88 -16.11 -5.22
CA MET A 123 -7.07 -14.65 -5.13
C MET A 123 -7.25 -14.04 -6.52
N VAL A 124 -8.09 -13.00 -6.65
CA VAL A 124 -8.02 -12.12 -7.83
C VAL A 124 -6.96 -11.05 -7.54
N ALA A 125 -6.11 -10.78 -8.53
CA ALA A 125 -5.03 -9.81 -8.44
C ALA A 125 -5.20 -8.70 -9.49
N ASP A 126 -5.43 -7.47 -9.05
CA ASP A 126 -5.41 -6.28 -9.89
C ASP A 126 -4.03 -5.63 -9.82
N ILE A 127 -3.28 -5.77 -10.91
CA ILE A 127 -1.88 -5.35 -11.04
C ILE A 127 -1.85 -4.01 -11.77
N SER A 128 -1.01 -3.09 -11.30
CA SER A 128 -0.63 -1.87 -12.02
C SER A 128 0.87 -1.65 -11.88
N ILE A 129 1.58 -1.69 -13.01
CA ILE A 129 3.03 -1.50 -13.09
C ILE A 129 3.31 -0.05 -13.43
N HIS A 130 4.07 0.62 -12.56
CA HIS A 130 4.46 2.02 -12.64
C HIS A 130 5.91 2.12 -13.10
N ARG A 131 6.15 2.98 -14.09
CA ARG A 131 7.46 3.20 -14.75
C ARG A 131 7.70 4.68 -15.06
N ASP A 132 7.11 5.56 -14.26
CA ASP A 132 7.26 7.01 -14.35
C ASP A 132 8.63 7.50 -13.84
N ASP A 133 9.32 6.69 -13.04
CA ASP A 133 10.73 6.84 -12.67
C ASP A 133 11.54 5.64 -13.18
N MET A 134 12.50 5.89 -14.07
CA MET A 134 13.39 4.86 -14.62
C MET A 134 14.24 4.18 -13.55
N ASN A 135 14.48 4.81 -12.41
CA ASN A 135 15.24 4.23 -11.30
C ASN A 135 14.37 3.46 -10.30
N ASN A 136 13.05 3.51 -10.47
CA ASN A 136 12.11 2.89 -9.54
C ASN A 136 10.88 2.32 -10.27
N PRO A 137 11.05 1.39 -11.23
CA PRO A 137 9.92 0.62 -11.73
C PRO A 137 9.37 -0.26 -10.61
N HIS A 138 8.06 -0.26 -10.42
CA HIS A 138 7.42 -0.99 -9.33
C HIS A 138 6.00 -1.44 -9.71
N ALA A 139 5.50 -2.49 -9.06
CA ALA A 139 4.17 -3.00 -9.27
C ALA A 139 3.33 -2.89 -8.00
N HIS A 140 2.17 -2.23 -8.11
CA HIS A 140 1.12 -2.31 -7.11
C HIS A 140 0.16 -3.46 -7.45
N VAL A 141 -0.14 -4.31 -6.48
CA VAL A 141 -1.06 -5.45 -6.66
C VAL A 141 -2.10 -5.46 -5.57
N LEU A 142 -3.36 -5.27 -5.93
CA LEU A 142 -4.49 -5.38 -5.02
C LEU A 142 -5.06 -6.81 -5.09
N LEU A 143 -5.07 -7.50 -3.94
CA LEU A 143 -5.52 -8.88 -3.78
C LEU A 143 -6.85 -8.95 -3.02
N THR A 144 -7.79 -9.73 -3.54
CA THR A 144 -9.05 -10.02 -2.86
C THR A 144 -8.84 -10.79 -1.56
N GLN A 145 -9.74 -10.60 -0.60
CA GLN A 145 -9.67 -11.24 0.72
C GLN A 145 -10.49 -12.53 0.83
N ARG A 146 -11.16 -12.92 -0.26
CA ARG A 146 -12.04 -14.08 -0.35
C ARG A 146 -11.71 -14.88 -1.61
N PRO A 147 -11.81 -16.22 -1.53
CA PRO A 147 -11.82 -17.04 -2.71
C PRO A 147 -13.18 -16.95 -3.40
N PHE A 148 -13.27 -17.48 -4.61
CA PHE A 148 -14.55 -17.86 -5.23
C PHE A 148 -14.81 -19.35 -5.00
N ASN A 149 -16.08 -19.71 -4.82
CA ASN A 149 -16.54 -21.09 -4.84
C ASN A 149 -16.62 -21.59 -6.29
N ALA A 150 -16.82 -22.89 -6.50
CA ALA A 150 -16.91 -23.48 -7.83
C ALA A 150 -18.08 -22.92 -8.68
N ASP A 151 -19.14 -22.43 -8.04
CA ASP A 151 -20.30 -21.78 -8.67
C ASP A 151 -20.07 -20.29 -8.98
N GLY A 152 -18.87 -19.76 -8.73
CA GLY A 152 -18.52 -18.36 -8.94
C GLY A 152 -19.02 -17.40 -7.86
N THR A 153 -19.65 -17.90 -6.79
CA THR A 153 -20.04 -17.07 -5.64
C THR A 153 -18.87 -16.79 -4.70
N TRP A 154 -18.96 -15.73 -3.89
CA TRP A 154 -17.93 -15.42 -2.89
C TRP A 154 -17.83 -16.51 -1.82
N GLY A 155 -16.62 -17.04 -1.63
CA GLY A 155 -16.30 -17.98 -0.57
C GLY A 155 -16.14 -17.33 0.81
N LYS A 156 -16.02 -18.18 1.83
CA LYS A 156 -15.79 -17.74 3.21
C LYS A 156 -14.37 -17.20 3.37
N LYS A 157 -14.27 -15.97 3.91
CA LYS A 157 -13.01 -15.31 4.28
C LYS A 157 -12.24 -16.04 5.38
N THR A 158 -12.96 -16.67 6.31
CA THR A 158 -12.39 -17.38 7.45
C THR A 158 -12.98 -18.78 7.50
N LYS A 159 -12.11 -19.78 7.67
CA LYS A 159 -12.48 -21.17 7.97
C LYS A 159 -12.05 -21.48 9.41
N THR A 160 -12.87 -22.23 10.13
CA THR A 160 -12.55 -22.69 11.48
C THR A 160 -12.13 -24.16 11.40
N LYS A 161 -10.92 -24.48 11.85
CA LYS A 161 -10.40 -25.85 11.90
C LYS A 161 -10.14 -26.28 13.35
N THR A 162 -10.19 -27.58 13.61
CA THR A 162 -9.71 -28.16 14.88
C THR A 162 -8.18 -28.10 14.90
N ARG A 163 -7.59 -27.80 16.06
CA ARG A 163 -6.15 -27.98 16.26
C ARG A 163 -5.84 -29.44 16.59
N TYR A 164 -4.79 -29.96 15.98
CA TYR A 164 -4.26 -31.28 16.24
C TYR A 164 -2.84 -31.17 16.79
N ASP A 165 -2.43 -32.11 17.63
CA ASP A 165 -1.04 -32.24 18.08
C ASP A 165 -0.17 -32.92 17.01
N GLU A 166 1.11 -33.11 17.32
CA GLU A 166 2.10 -33.75 16.44
C GLU A 166 1.76 -35.20 16.07
N ASN A 167 0.93 -35.87 16.88
CA ASN A 167 0.48 -37.24 16.66
C ASN A 167 -0.89 -37.31 15.94
N GLY A 168 -1.46 -36.16 15.58
CA GLY A 168 -2.75 -36.07 14.88
C GLY A 168 -3.97 -36.18 15.80
N HIS A 169 -3.82 -36.13 17.12
CA HIS A 169 -4.94 -36.11 18.06
C HIS A 169 -5.49 -34.70 18.23
N ALA A 170 -6.82 -34.57 18.34
CA ALA A 170 -7.47 -33.28 18.51
C ALA A 170 -7.13 -32.70 19.89
N ILE A 171 -6.56 -31.49 19.91
CA ILE A 171 -6.25 -30.79 21.16
C ILE A 171 -7.58 -30.40 21.83
N LEU A 172 -7.74 -30.81 23.09
CA LEU A 172 -8.91 -30.49 23.91
C LEU A 172 -8.56 -29.36 24.90
N ASN A 173 -9.56 -28.53 25.23
CA ASN A 173 -9.44 -27.58 26.33
C ASN A 173 -9.75 -28.26 27.68
N GLN A 174 -9.62 -27.51 28.77
CA GLN A 174 -9.88 -28.01 30.14
C GLN A 174 -11.29 -28.60 30.34
N ASN A 175 -12.25 -28.23 29.48
CA ASN A 175 -13.63 -28.70 29.54
C ASN A 175 -13.89 -29.88 28.56
N GLY A 176 -12.84 -30.50 28.00
CA GLY A 176 -12.96 -31.60 27.05
C GLY A 176 -13.40 -31.19 25.63
N ASN A 177 -13.52 -29.88 25.34
CA ASN A 177 -13.96 -29.41 24.03
C ASN A 177 -12.77 -29.24 23.06
N LYS A 178 -12.98 -29.60 21.78
CA LYS A 178 -11.98 -29.43 20.71
C LYS A 178 -11.57 -27.97 20.55
N VAL A 179 -10.28 -27.69 20.72
CA VAL A 179 -9.70 -26.37 20.46
C VAL A 179 -9.78 -26.06 18.97
N ARG A 180 -10.32 -24.88 18.65
CA ARG A 180 -10.48 -24.42 17.27
C ARG A 180 -9.47 -23.31 16.94
N LYS A 181 -9.01 -23.27 15.69
CA LYS A 181 -8.21 -22.20 15.10
C LYS A 181 -8.97 -21.60 13.93
N GLN A 182 -8.99 -20.27 13.86
CA GLN A 182 -9.47 -19.56 12.68
C GLN A 182 -8.31 -19.36 11.70
N GLU A 183 -8.52 -19.72 10.45
CA GLU A 183 -7.60 -19.48 9.34
C GLU A 183 -8.29 -18.55 8.36
N ARG A 184 -7.66 -17.40 8.07
CA ARG A 184 -8.18 -16.47 7.06
C ARG A 184 -7.57 -16.83 5.72
N PHE A 185 -8.40 -16.81 4.69
CA PHE A 185 -8.02 -17.17 3.33
C PHE A 185 -6.81 -16.37 2.82
N ALA A 186 -6.81 -15.06 3.07
CA ALA A 186 -5.74 -14.19 2.59
C ALA A 186 -4.54 -14.09 3.55
N ASP A 187 -4.50 -14.82 4.67
CA ASP A 187 -3.33 -14.82 5.53
C ASP A 187 -2.30 -15.82 4.97
N PHE A 188 -1.12 -15.32 4.64
CA PHE A 188 0.03 -16.08 4.13
C PHE A 188 1.28 -15.72 4.93
N ASP A 189 2.27 -16.62 4.94
CA ASP A 189 3.55 -16.36 5.59
C ASP A 189 4.35 -15.33 4.79
N PHE A 190 4.57 -14.17 5.40
CA PHE A 190 5.27 -13.07 4.77
C PHE A 190 6.76 -13.37 4.53
N LYS A 191 7.40 -14.19 5.39
CA LYS A 191 8.80 -14.57 5.20
C LYS A 191 8.95 -15.45 3.97
N GLU A 192 8.05 -16.42 3.81
CA GLU A 192 8.01 -17.30 2.63
C GLU A 192 7.75 -16.50 1.35
N VAL A 193 6.75 -15.60 1.35
CA VAL A 193 6.45 -14.75 0.17
C VAL A 193 7.66 -13.89 -0.23
N ARG A 194 8.37 -13.32 0.75
CA ARG A 194 9.61 -12.55 0.47
C ARG A 194 10.70 -13.44 -0.11
N LYS A 195 10.86 -14.66 0.41
CA LYS A 195 11.86 -15.59 -0.09
C LYS A 195 11.52 -16.06 -1.51
N HIS A 196 10.27 -16.36 -1.80
CA HIS A 196 9.83 -16.70 -3.15
C HIS A 196 10.05 -15.54 -4.13
N TRP A 197 9.83 -14.30 -3.70
CA TRP A 197 10.12 -13.13 -4.54
C TRP A 197 11.60 -12.99 -4.83
N GLU A 198 12.46 -13.18 -3.83
CA GLU A 198 13.93 -13.20 -4.01
C GLU A 198 14.36 -14.28 -5.01
N LEU A 199 13.85 -15.50 -4.86
CA LEU A 199 14.15 -16.61 -5.76
C LEU A 199 13.70 -16.29 -7.19
N LYS A 200 12.51 -15.71 -7.35
CA LYS A 200 11.95 -15.34 -8.65
C LYS A 200 12.75 -14.21 -9.31
N LEU A 201 13.15 -13.19 -8.54
CA LEU A 201 14.05 -12.13 -9.01
C LEU A 201 15.38 -12.70 -9.50
N ASN A 202 16.02 -13.55 -8.70
CA ASN A 202 17.31 -14.15 -9.06
C ASN A 202 17.21 -15.10 -10.26
N GLN A 203 16.11 -15.86 -10.38
CA GLN A 203 15.82 -16.70 -11.54
C GLN A 203 15.78 -15.86 -12.83
N TYR A 204 15.07 -14.72 -12.81
CA TYR A 204 15.01 -13.83 -13.98
C TYR A 204 16.34 -13.11 -14.20
N SER A 205 17.06 -12.71 -13.15
CA SER A 205 18.40 -12.13 -13.29
C SER A 205 19.38 -13.07 -13.98
N GLU A 206 19.30 -14.37 -13.74
CA GLU A 206 20.12 -15.36 -14.45
C GLU A 206 19.69 -15.48 -15.92
N ARG A 207 18.37 -15.55 -16.19
CA ARG A 207 17.83 -15.62 -17.54
C ARG A 207 18.23 -14.42 -18.40
N GLU A 208 18.11 -13.22 -17.84
CA GLU A 208 18.44 -11.95 -18.50
C GLU A 208 19.93 -11.60 -18.42
N GLN A 209 20.77 -12.50 -17.91
CA GLN A 209 22.22 -12.29 -17.76
C GLN A 209 22.59 -11.02 -16.96
N SER A 210 21.70 -10.58 -16.06
CA SER A 210 21.94 -9.44 -15.19
C SER A 210 23.04 -9.75 -14.18
N LEU A 211 23.88 -8.74 -13.91
CA LEU A 211 24.91 -8.79 -12.87
C LEU A 211 24.34 -8.64 -11.46
N ARG A 212 23.06 -8.31 -11.33
CA ARG A 212 22.40 -8.04 -10.06
C ARG A 212 21.90 -9.30 -9.39
N ARG A 213 22.06 -9.38 -8.08
CA ARG A 213 21.44 -10.42 -7.24
C ARG A 213 20.71 -9.80 -6.05
N TYR A 214 19.64 -10.45 -5.65
CA TYR A 214 18.69 -9.97 -4.64
C TYR A 214 18.75 -10.88 -3.42
N ASP A 215 18.61 -10.28 -2.25
CA ASP A 215 18.53 -10.99 -0.97
C ASP A 215 17.40 -10.35 -0.14
N SER A 216 16.47 -11.17 0.32
CA SER A 216 15.31 -10.71 1.10
C SER A 216 15.62 -10.47 2.57
N ARG A 217 16.79 -10.89 3.04
CA ARG A 217 17.24 -10.72 4.42
C ARG A 217 17.73 -9.31 4.70
N SER A 218 17.68 -8.89 5.95
CA SER A 218 18.30 -7.63 6.37
C SER A 218 19.83 -7.68 6.20
N PHE A 219 20.51 -6.53 6.26
CA PHE A 219 21.98 -6.52 6.26
C PHE A 219 22.55 -7.30 7.44
N GLU A 220 21.94 -7.19 8.62
CA GLU A 220 22.30 -7.95 9.82
C GLU A 220 22.16 -9.46 9.60
N ASP A 221 21.04 -9.93 9.06
CA ASP A 221 20.79 -11.34 8.76
C ASP A 221 21.68 -11.90 7.62
N GLN A 222 22.29 -11.02 6.83
CA GLN A 222 23.33 -11.36 5.85
C GLN A 222 24.73 -11.42 6.47
N GLY A 223 24.89 -11.05 7.75
CA GLY A 223 26.19 -10.92 8.42
C GLY A 223 26.99 -9.72 7.95
N LEU A 224 26.32 -8.65 7.50
CA LEU A 224 26.98 -7.45 6.99
C LEU A 224 26.99 -6.35 8.03
N GLU A 225 28.15 -5.73 8.23
CA GLU A 225 28.32 -4.51 9.01
C GLU A 225 27.84 -3.28 8.20
N LYS A 226 26.55 -3.27 7.86
CA LYS A 226 25.88 -2.18 7.15
C LYS A 226 24.60 -1.78 7.85
N ILE A 227 24.35 -0.48 7.86
CA ILE A 227 23.14 0.11 8.41
C ILE A 227 22.18 0.43 7.26
N ALA A 228 20.92 0.04 7.41
CA ALA A 228 19.89 0.36 6.43
C ALA A 228 19.54 1.85 6.46
N GLU A 229 19.38 2.47 5.29
CA GLU A 229 18.87 3.84 5.20
C GLU A 229 17.44 3.93 5.76
N ILE A 230 17.12 5.08 6.32
CA ILE A 230 15.80 5.39 6.88
C ILE A 230 14.89 5.86 5.74
N PRO A 231 13.70 5.25 5.55
CA PRO A 231 12.76 5.70 4.53
C PRO A 231 12.40 7.18 4.74
N LEU A 232 12.44 7.96 3.68
CA LEU A 232 11.94 9.33 3.69
C LEU A 232 10.42 9.33 3.52
N THR A 233 9.72 10.21 4.24
CA THR A 233 8.32 10.51 3.93
C THR A 233 8.21 11.16 2.55
N ARG A 234 7.00 11.16 1.98
CA ARG A 234 6.75 11.83 0.68
C ARG A 234 7.18 13.30 0.69
N GLU A 235 6.91 13.99 1.78
CA GLU A 235 7.26 15.41 1.92
C GLU A 235 8.77 15.60 2.05
N GLU A 236 9.45 14.79 2.86
CA GLU A 236 10.92 14.82 2.97
C GLU A 236 11.58 14.52 1.61
N TYR A 237 11.16 13.45 0.93
CA TYR A 237 11.66 13.11 -0.41
C TYR A 237 11.46 14.25 -1.42
N ARG A 238 10.29 14.90 -1.38
CA ARG A 238 9.99 16.04 -2.26
C ARG A 238 10.91 17.22 -1.98
N LEU A 239 11.20 17.53 -0.71
CA LEU A 239 12.13 18.58 -0.33
C LEU A 239 13.54 18.27 -0.83
N GLU A 240 14.04 17.06 -0.60
CA GLU A 240 15.37 16.64 -1.08
C GLU A 240 15.45 16.69 -2.62
N LYS A 241 14.42 16.24 -3.33
CA LYS A 241 14.39 16.29 -4.80
C LYS A 241 14.35 17.72 -5.35
N ASN A 242 13.64 18.62 -4.67
CA ASN A 242 13.63 20.03 -5.07
C ASN A 242 14.99 20.67 -4.85
N GLU A 243 15.66 20.34 -3.74
CA GLU A 243 16.99 20.82 -3.44
C GLU A 243 18.02 20.29 -4.44
N GLN A 244 17.98 19.00 -4.79
CA GLN A 244 18.83 18.42 -5.84
C GLN A 244 18.71 19.20 -7.15
N LYS A 245 17.48 19.50 -7.59
CA LYS A 245 17.23 20.29 -8.81
C LYS A 245 17.74 21.73 -8.70
N ARG A 246 17.65 22.35 -7.52
CA ARG A 246 18.19 23.69 -7.27
C ARG A 246 19.71 23.67 -7.41
N CYS A 247 20.37 22.73 -6.74
CA CYS A 247 21.82 22.54 -6.78
C CYS A 247 22.32 22.29 -8.21
N GLU A 248 21.67 21.38 -8.95
CA GLU A 248 21.95 21.13 -10.38
C GLU A 248 21.85 22.40 -11.23
N LYS A 249 20.82 23.21 -11.01
CA LYS A 249 20.60 24.46 -11.75
C LYS A 249 21.65 25.53 -11.41
N GLU A 250 22.07 25.59 -10.15
CA GLU A 250 23.04 26.57 -9.65
C GLU A 250 24.50 26.09 -9.81
N GLY A 251 24.71 24.85 -10.24
CA GLY A 251 26.05 24.26 -10.39
C GLY A 251 26.77 24.02 -9.06
N ILE A 252 26.02 23.90 -7.96
CA ILE A 252 26.57 23.65 -6.62
C ILE A 252 26.39 22.18 -6.22
N GLU A 253 27.24 21.69 -5.33
CA GLU A 253 27.12 20.34 -4.80
C GLU A 253 25.88 20.24 -3.90
N TYR A 254 25.09 19.19 -4.11
CA TYR A 254 23.90 18.91 -3.30
C TYR A 254 24.30 18.44 -1.89
N GLN A 255 23.64 19.03 -0.88
CA GLN A 255 23.70 18.56 0.50
C GLN A 255 22.28 18.30 1.01
N PRO A 256 22.03 17.20 1.75
CA PRO A 256 20.69 16.89 2.25
C PRO A 256 20.16 17.97 3.20
N VAL A 257 18.91 18.37 2.99
CA VAL A 257 18.27 19.47 3.75
C VAL A 257 17.30 18.98 4.82
N THR A 258 16.84 17.73 4.75
CA THR A 258 15.99 17.15 5.78
C THR A 258 16.81 16.37 6.80
N TYR A 259 16.31 16.29 8.03
CA TYR A 259 16.96 15.54 9.10
C TYR A 259 17.31 14.10 8.69
N TYR A 260 16.35 13.36 8.11
CA TYR A 260 16.59 11.99 7.69
C TYR A 260 17.38 11.87 6.39
N GLY A 261 17.38 12.89 5.52
CA GLY A 261 18.30 12.94 4.39
C GLY A 261 19.75 13.05 4.86
N GLN A 262 20.02 13.90 5.85
CA GLN A 262 21.33 14.05 6.48
C GLN A 262 21.75 12.77 7.20
N LYS A 263 20.82 12.15 7.95
CA LYS A 263 21.05 10.85 8.60
C LYS A 263 21.38 9.75 7.59
N ASN A 264 20.66 9.68 6.46
CA ASN A 264 20.94 8.71 5.41
C ASN A 264 22.30 8.96 4.75
N GLU A 265 22.72 10.21 4.60
CA GLU A 265 24.07 10.49 4.12
C GLU A 265 25.13 9.99 5.11
N GLN A 266 24.94 10.21 6.42
CA GLN A 266 25.84 9.62 7.43
C GLN A 266 25.86 8.09 7.36
N ILE A 267 24.70 7.43 7.18
CA ILE A 267 24.60 5.98 6.99
C ILE A 267 25.38 5.54 5.75
N ARG A 268 25.25 6.26 4.63
CA ARG A 268 26.00 5.96 3.41
C ARG A 268 27.50 6.07 3.62
N ARG A 269 27.96 7.15 4.28
CA ARG A 269 29.37 7.35 4.62
C ARG A 269 29.91 6.23 5.53
N TYR A 270 29.13 5.83 6.54
CA TYR A 270 29.46 4.70 7.42
C TYR A 270 29.58 3.40 6.62
N ASN A 271 28.61 3.10 5.77
CA ASN A 271 28.60 1.89 4.94
C ASN A 271 29.72 1.86 3.88
N ARG A 272 30.29 3.03 3.53
CA ARG A 272 31.48 3.17 2.66
C ARG A 272 32.81 3.12 3.44
N GLY A 273 32.76 3.07 4.78
CA GLY A 273 33.94 3.08 5.64
C GLY A 273 34.57 4.46 5.83
N GLU A 274 33.88 5.54 5.46
CA GLU A 274 34.39 6.91 5.59
C GLU A 274 34.29 7.45 7.01
N VAL A 275 33.40 6.88 7.83
CA VAL A 275 33.21 7.25 9.24
C VAL A 275 33.05 5.99 10.08
N SER A 276 33.59 6.01 11.30
CA SER A 276 33.55 4.86 12.23
C SER A 276 32.26 4.77 13.04
N GLN A 277 31.48 5.85 13.13
CA GLN A 277 30.26 5.93 13.92
C GLN A 277 29.23 6.88 13.29
N ILE A 278 27.95 6.60 13.55
CA ILE A 278 26.84 7.46 13.15
C ILE A 278 26.45 8.36 14.31
N PHE A 279 26.31 9.65 14.06
CA PHE A 279 25.82 10.58 15.06
C PHE A 279 24.31 10.38 15.29
N SER A 280 23.89 10.29 16.55
CA SER A 280 22.48 10.20 16.93
C SER A 280 22.12 11.30 17.91
N ASP A 281 21.04 12.00 17.57
CA ASP A 281 20.43 13.03 18.39
C ASP A 281 19.04 12.52 18.77
N LYS A 282 18.97 11.80 19.89
CA LYS A 282 17.76 11.06 20.30
C LYS A 282 16.54 11.98 20.44
N GLU A 283 16.74 13.20 20.92
CA GLU A 283 15.65 14.17 21.09
C GLU A 283 15.11 14.62 19.73
N LYS A 284 16.00 14.89 18.77
CA LYS A 284 15.55 15.23 17.40
C LYS A 284 14.89 14.04 16.71
N GLU A 285 15.39 12.83 16.90
CA GLU A 285 14.76 11.63 16.34
C GLU A 285 13.35 11.41 16.89
N GLN A 286 13.16 11.59 18.20
CA GLN A 286 11.83 11.50 18.83
C GLN A 286 10.88 12.56 18.27
N ALA A 287 11.30 13.83 18.23
CA ALA A 287 10.47 14.91 17.71
C ALA A 287 10.08 14.71 16.22
N GLN A 288 11.02 14.26 15.38
CA GLN A 288 10.73 14.00 13.98
C GLN A 288 9.80 12.78 13.80
N ASN A 289 9.95 11.75 14.63
CA ASN A 289 9.04 10.60 14.65
C ASN A 289 7.61 11.00 15.05
N GLU A 290 7.44 11.93 16.01
CA GLU A 290 6.13 12.45 16.37
C GLU A 290 5.47 13.21 15.22
N ILE A 291 6.23 14.01 14.47
CA ILE A 291 5.73 14.70 13.25
C ILE A 291 5.32 13.69 12.18
N ARG A 292 6.12 12.65 11.97
CA ARG A 292 5.80 11.56 11.02
C ARG A 292 4.51 10.84 11.41
N LEU A 293 4.37 10.45 12.67
CA LEU A 293 3.19 9.76 13.19
C LEU A 293 1.93 10.64 13.08
N PHE A 294 2.05 11.94 13.40
CA PHE A 294 0.96 12.89 13.23
C PHE A 294 0.52 13.01 11.77
N THR A 295 1.48 13.14 10.84
CA THR A 295 1.21 13.22 9.40
C THR A 295 0.55 11.95 8.88
N GLN A 296 1.00 10.79 9.34
CA GLN A 296 0.40 9.51 8.97
C GLN A 296 -1.05 9.42 9.47
N ASN A 297 -1.29 9.72 10.75
CA ASN A 297 -2.63 9.69 11.34
C ASN A 297 -3.60 10.65 10.62
N ALA A 298 -3.14 11.86 10.29
CA ALA A 298 -3.97 12.84 9.59
C ALA A 298 -4.37 12.38 8.17
N ASN A 299 -3.47 11.70 7.45
CA ASN A 299 -3.77 11.13 6.13
C ASN A 299 -4.70 9.90 6.20
N GLU A 300 -4.74 9.20 7.33
CA GLU A 300 -5.58 8.02 7.54
C GLU A 300 -7.00 8.36 8.02
N GLN A 301 -7.22 9.57 8.55
CA GLN A 301 -8.52 10.04 8.99
C GLN A 301 -9.33 10.62 7.82
N VAL A 302 -10.34 9.87 7.37
CA VAL A 302 -11.44 10.45 6.59
C VAL A 302 -12.36 11.15 7.58
N SER A 303 -12.44 12.49 7.52
CA SER A 303 -13.38 13.23 8.38
C SER A 303 -14.81 12.78 8.06
N LYS A 304 -15.42 12.07 9.01
CA LYS A 304 -16.78 11.56 8.87
C LYS A 304 -17.69 12.50 9.66
N ASN A 305 -18.39 13.39 8.96
CA ASN A 305 -19.45 14.16 9.61
C ASN A 305 -20.63 13.22 9.84
N GLU A 306 -20.81 12.76 11.08
CA GLU A 306 -21.84 11.79 11.45
C GLU A 306 -23.26 12.32 11.19
N GLN A 307 -23.46 13.63 11.38
CA GLN A 307 -24.74 14.30 11.16
C GLN A 307 -25.07 14.38 9.66
N SER A 308 -24.08 14.57 8.79
CA SER A 308 -24.27 14.49 7.33
C SER A 308 -24.61 13.07 6.88
N TYR A 309 -23.97 12.06 7.48
CA TYR A 309 -24.19 10.66 7.13
C TYR A 309 -25.59 10.16 7.54
N SER A 310 -26.11 10.61 8.69
CA SER A 310 -27.45 10.22 9.16
C SER A 310 -28.56 10.81 8.30
N ILE A 311 -28.49 12.11 7.98
CA ILE A 311 -29.47 12.80 7.12
C ILE A 311 -29.56 12.13 5.74
N LEU A 312 -28.42 11.64 5.23
CA LEU A 312 -28.36 10.93 3.95
C LEU A 312 -28.93 9.53 3.98
N PHE A 313 -28.62 8.79 5.05
CA PHE A 313 -29.19 7.47 5.23
C PHE A 313 -30.71 7.53 5.31
N ASP A 314 -31.24 8.53 6.01
CA ASP A 314 -32.68 8.76 6.15
C ASP A 314 -33.34 9.24 4.84
N ARG A 315 -32.68 10.10 4.05
CA ARG A 315 -33.21 10.54 2.74
C ARG A 315 -33.16 9.43 1.69
N TYR A 316 -32.04 8.70 1.58
CA TYR A 316 -31.92 7.52 0.71
C TYR A 316 -32.99 6.46 0.99
N GLN A 317 -33.40 6.32 2.25
CA GLN A 317 -34.48 5.40 2.66
C GLN A 317 -35.88 5.88 2.27
N ARG A 318 -36.09 7.19 2.09
CA ARG A 318 -37.44 7.79 2.09
C ARG A 318 -37.84 8.44 0.78
N ASP A 319 -36.98 9.23 0.12
CA ASP A 319 -37.37 10.02 -1.06
C ASP A 319 -36.16 10.41 -1.92
N VAL A 320 -36.38 10.47 -3.25
CA VAL A 320 -35.51 10.89 -4.36
C VAL A 320 -34.31 10.02 -4.78
N GLY A 321 -34.06 10.06 -6.09
CA GLY A 321 -33.00 9.29 -6.75
C GLY A 321 -31.61 9.68 -6.26
N TYR A 322 -30.73 8.69 -6.24
CA TYR A 322 -29.36 8.76 -5.72
C TYR A 322 -28.56 10.00 -6.18
N SER A 323 -28.71 10.40 -7.44
CA SER A 323 -28.02 11.57 -8.02
C SER A 323 -28.41 12.90 -7.37
N GLU A 324 -29.68 13.10 -7.02
CA GLU A 324 -30.18 14.35 -6.42
C GLU A 324 -29.78 14.47 -4.96
N ALA A 325 -29.84 13.35 -4.22
CA ALA A 325 -29.36 13.28 -2.85
C ALA A 325 -27.85 13.62 -2.78
N LYS A 326 -27.06 13.09 -3.71
CA LYS A 326 -25.62 13.33 -3.80
C LYS A 326 -25.24 14.77 -4.17
N GLU A 327 -25.92 15.36 -5.15
CA GLU A 327 -25.63 16.75 -5.56
C GLU A 327 -25.98 17.73 -4.43
N THR A 328 -27.05 17.43 -3.68
CA THR A 328 -27.40 18.18 -2.47
C THR A 328 -26.26 18.16 -1.43
N ILE A 329 -25.56 17.04 -1.22
CA ILE A 329 -24.41 16.96 -0.26
C ILE A 329 -23.29 17.90 -0.63
N LYS A 330 -22.85 17.86 -1.90
CA LYS A 330 -21.73 18.67 -2.38
C LYS A 330 -22.01 20.14 -2.16
N ASN A 331 -23.28 20.54 -2.28
CA ASN A 331 -23.72 21.91 -2.14
C ASN A 331 -24.06 22.30 -0.69
N THR A 332 -24.40 21.34 0.18
CA THR A 332 -24.84 21.62 1.55
C THR A 332 -23.69 21.63 2.57
N PHE A 333 -22.61 20.88 2.33
CA PHE A 333 -21.54 20.71 3.32
C PHE A 333 -20.19 21.15 2.80
N ASP A 334 -19.70 22.27 3.33
CA ASP A 334 -18.40 22.84 2.98
C ASP A 334 -17.29 21.79 3.07
N SER A 335 -17.17 21.05 4.17
CA SER A 335 -16.11 20.04 4.39
C SER A 335 -16.15 18.85 3.41
N ALA A 336 -17.34 18.45 2.94
CA ALA A 336 -17.49 17.35 1.99
C ALA A 336 -17.33 17.81 0.54
N SER A 337 -17.56 19.09 0.27
CA SER A 337 -17.32 19.72 -1.03
C SER A 337 -15.83 19.68 -1.39
N THR A 338 -15.54 19.78 -2.69
CA THR A 338 -14.17 19.95 -3.19
C THR A 338 -13.45 21.11 -2.50
N PHE A 339 -14.18 22.19 -2.18
CA PHE A 339 -13.63 23.39 -1.56
C PHE A 339 -13.28 23.18 -0.09
N GLY A 340 -14.15 22.60 0.74
CA GLY A 340 -13.77 22.35 2.14
C GLY A 340 -12.79 21.22 2.33
N ARG A 341 -12.73 20.22 1.42
CA ARG A 341 -11.58 19.28 1.38
C ARG A 341 -10.26 20.02 1.17
N LYS A 342 -10.24 21.04 0.30
CA LYS A 342 -9.07 21.91 0.10
C LYS A 342 -8.73 22.69 1.37
N ILE A 343 -9.71 23.31 2.03
CA ILE A 343 -9.50 24.03 3.30
C ILE A 343 -8.94 23.11 4.38
N GLN A 344 -9.50 21.91 4.58
CA GLN A 344 -9.00 20.94 5.56
C GLN A 344 -7.54 20.55 5.29
N ASN A 345 -7.20 20.31 4.02
CA ASN A 345 -5.83 20.02 3.63
C ASN A 345 -4.88 21.19 3.92
N ASP A 346 -5.32 22.43 3.71
CA ASP A 346 -4.51 23.62 3.97
C ASP A 346 -4.33 23.88 5.47
N LEU A 347 -5.37 23.64 6.30
CA LEU A 347 -5.25 23.66 7.76
C LEU A 347 -4.24 22.61 8.27
N LEU A 348 -4.30 21.39 7.73
CA LEU A 348 -3.36 20.32 8.07
C LEU A 348 -1.92 20.69 7.68
N LYS A 349 -1.71 21.23 6.48
CA LYS A 349 -0.39 21.72 6.05
C LYS A 349 0.14 22.80 7.00
N ASN A 350 -0.72 23.72 7.43
CA ASN A 350 -0.34 24.77 8.36
C ASN A 350 0.06 24.22 9.73
N GLU A 351 -0.66 23.22 10.25
CA GLU A 351 -0.32 22.56 11.51
C GLU A 351 1.00 21.79 11.42
N ILE A 352 1.24 21.06 10.33
CA ILE A 352 2.53 20.40 10.06
C ILE A 352 3.65 21.43 10.03
N LYS A 353 3.46 22.54 9.30
CA LYS A 353 4.44 23.63 9.21
C LYS A 353 4.70 24.26 10.57
N ARG A 354 3.69 24.47 11.40
CA ARG A 354 3.84 24.99 12.78
C ARG A 354 4.67 24.05 13.65
N ARG A 355 4.44 22.74 13.58
CA ARG A 355 5.22 21.74 14.32
C ARG A 355 6.67 21.69 13.86
N GLN A 356 6.90 21.73 12.55
CA GLN A 356 8.26 21.84 11.97
C GLN A 356 8.96 23.13 12.41
N LEU A 357 8.29 24.29 12.35
CA LEU A 357 8.86 25.55 12.79
C LEU A 357 9.18 25.55 14.29
N LYS A 358 8.33 24.97 15.15
CA LYS A 358 8.63 24.80 16.58
C LYS A 358 9.85 23.91 16.82
N PHE A 359 10.09 22.93 15.97
CA PHE A 359 11.30 22.10 16.01
C PHE A 359 12.55 22.90 15.62
N TYR A 360 12.50 23.66 14.53
CA TYR A 360 13.63 24.47 14.06
C TYR A 360 13.92 25.70 14.91
N ALA A 361 12.93 26.25 15.64
CA ALA A 361 13.07 27.47 16.45
C ALA A 361 13.47 27.21 17.92
N LYS A 362 13.52 25.94 18.37
CA LYS A 362 14.03 25.55 19.70
C LYS A 362 15.53 25.23 19.70
N ASN A 363 16.18 25.38 18.55
CA ASN A 363 17.61 25.39 18.34
C ASN A 363 17.97 26.71 17.64
#